data_AF-A0A392MZS2-F1
#
_entry.id   AF-A0A392MZS2-F1
#
_cell.length_a   1.000
_cell.length_b   1.000
_cell.length_c   1.000
_cell.angle_alpha   90.00
_cell.angle_beta   90.00
_cell.angle_gamma   90.00
#
_symmetry.space_group_name_H-M   'P 1'
#
loop_
_entity.id
_entity.type
_entity.pdbx_description
1 polymer ?
#
loop_
_entity_poly.entity_id
_entity_poly.type
_entity_poly.pdbx_seq_one_letter_code
_entity_poly.pdbx_strand_id
1 'polypeptide(L)'
;MKRLASIEDKQLVDDQLLHPEDLIKLCLEGEDPELSLWTFDVFAWTSSSFRKNHKKLLEDCWKKAASQDDWSIFHDAYMVEGWSDEETLQNLK
;
A
#
# COMPACT_ATOMS: atom_id res chain seq x y z
N MET A 1 -18.94 -14.93 19.81
CA MET A 1 -18.64 -14.50 18.43
C MET A 1 -19.93 -14.59 17.63
N LYS A 2 -20.46 -13.45 17.14
CA LYS A 2 -21.66 -13.45 16.29
C LYS A 2 -21.27 -14.01 14.92
N ARG A 3 -21.87 -15.14 14.53
CA ARG A 3 -21.92 -15.61 13.14
C ARG A 3 -22.83 -14.65 12.37
N LEU A 4 -22.30 -14.01 11.32
CA LEU A 4 -23.13 -13.40 10.29
C LEU A 4 -23.55 -14.48 9.30
N ALA A 5 -24.82 -14.47 8.95
CA ALA A 5 -25.56 -15.57 8.34
C ALA A 5 -25.20 -15.82 6.87
N SER A 6 -25.45 -17.08 6.50
CA SER A 6 -25.36 -17.77 5.21
C SER A 6 -25.29 -16.90 3.94
N ILE A 7 -24.21 -17.10 3.17
CA ILE A 7 -24.11 -16.78 1.75
C ILE A 7 -24.29 -18.11 0.99
N GLU A 8 -25.42 -18.75 1.18
CA GLU A 8 -25.91 -19.74 0.20
C GLU A 8 -26.85 -18.94 -0.71
N ASP A 9 -26.63 -19.01 -2.03
CA ASP A 9 -27.40 -18.40 -3.13
C ASP A 9 -27.03 -16.99 -3.64
N LYS A 10 -25.73 -16.69 -3.76
CA LYS A 10 -25.25 -15.84 -4.87
C LYS A 10 -24.09 -16.53 -5.53
N GLN A 11 -24.36 -17.08 -6.72
CA GLN A 11 -23.43 -17.54 -7.75
C GLN A 11 -21.98 -17.65 -7.27
N LEU A 12 -21.53 -18.89 -7.04
CA LEU A 12 -20.12 -19.25 -6.96
C LEU A 12 -19.39 -18.59 -8.14
N VAL A 13 -18.86 -17.39 -7.92
CA VAL A 13 -17.86 -16.78 -8.78
C VAL A 13 -16.69 -17.72 -8.62
N ASP A 14 -16.41 -18.48 -9.67
CA ASP A 14 -15.32 -19.42 -9.83
C ASP A 14 -14.20 -19.17 -8.79
N ASP A 15 -14.04 -20.07 -7.81
CA ASP A 15 -13.05 -19.98 -6.71
C ASP A 15 -11.61 -20.16 -7.24
N GLN A 16 -11.29 -19.50 -8.36
CA GLN A 16 -10.00 -19.52 -8.99
C GLN A 16 -9.10 -18.56 -8.23
N LEU A 17 -8.09 -19.13 -7.55
CA LEU A 17 -7.02 -18.36 -6.95
C LEU A 17 -6.38 -17.46 -8.01
N LEU A 18 -6.43 -16.16 -7.78
CA LEU A 18 -5.80 -15.18 -8.65
C LEU A 18 -4.28 -15.37 -8.64
N HIS A 19 -3.67 -15.16 -9.80
CA HIS A 19 -2.23 -15.01 -9.86
C HIS A 19 -1.83 -13.76 -9.05
N PRO A 20 -0.70 -13.77 -8.32
CA PRO A 20 -0.32 -12.63 -7.46
C PRO A 20 -0.24 -11.31 -8.21
N GLU A 21 0.20 -11.33 -9.47
CA GLU A 21 0.24 -10.14 -10.32
C GLU A 21 -1.14 -9.51 -10.56
N ASP A 22 -2.15 -10.35 -10.79
CA ASP A 22 -3.51 -9.90 -11.08
C ASP A 22 -4.19 -9.39 -9.81
N LEU A 23 -3.97 -10.05 -8.67
CA LEU A 23 -4.43 -9.57 -7.37
C LEU A 23 -3.85 -8.19 -7.04
N ILE A 24 -2.54 -7.98 -7.27
CA ILE A 24 -1.91 -6.68 -7.04
C ILE A 24 -2.54 -5.60 -7.93
N LYS A 25 -2.78 -5.88 -9.22
CA LYS A 25 -3.41 -4.92 -10.13
C LYS A 25 -4.82 -4.53 -9.65
N LEU A 26 -5.62 -5.52 -9.23
CA LEU A 26 -6.95 -5.28 -8.67
C LEU A 26 -6.90 -4.38 -7.42
N CYS A 27 -5.92 -4.59 -6.53
CA CYS A 27 -5.71 -3.72 -5.38
C CYS A 27 -5.37 -2.28 -5.79
N LEU A 28 -4.55 -2.09 -6.83
CA LEU A 28 -4.14 -0.76 -7.31
C LEU A 28 -5.27 0.02 -8.01
N GLU A 29 -6.22 -0.68 -8.63
CA GLU A 29 -7.44 -0.09 -9.21
C GLU A 29 -8.38 0.45 -8.13
N GLY A 30 -8.28 -0.05 -6.90
CA GLY A 30 -9.02 0.45 -5.75
C GLY A 30 -8.65 1.88 -5.34
N GLU A 31 -9.63 2.57 -4.74
CA GLU A 31 -9.41 3.88 -4.13
C GLU A 31 -9.05 3.80 -2.64
N ASP A 32 -9.39 2.68 -1.98
CA ASP A 32 -9.12 2.45 -0.56
C ASP A 32 -7.59 2.39 -0.28
N PRO A 33 -7.05 3.23 0.61
CA PRO A 33 -5.64 3.18 1.00
C PRO A 33 -5.19 1.82 1.55
N GLU A 34 -6.08 1.08 2.20
CA GLU A 34 -5.75 -0.24 2.73
C GLU A 34 -5.43 -1.25 1.62
N LEU A 35 -6.07 -1.13 0.46
CA LEU A 35 -5.78 -1.97 -0.71
C LEU A 35 -4.37 -1.72 -1.24
N SER A 36 -3.92 -0.46 -1.28
CA SER A 36 -2.54 -0.14 -1.65
C SER A 36 -1.53 -0.82 -0.73
N LEU A 37 -1.83 -0.91 0.56
CA LEU A 37 -0.97 -1.56 1.55
C LEU A 37 -0.92 -3.08 1.37
N TRP A 38 -2.06 -3.73 1.10
CA TRP A 38 -2.11 -5.18 0.89
C TRP A 38 -1.27 -5.67 -0.30
N THR A 39 -0.98 -4.81 -1.28
CA THR A 39 -0.08 -5.17 -2.40
C THR A 39 1.30 -5.59 -1.88
N PHE A 40 1.79 -4.97 -0.81
CA PHE A 40 3.08 -5.30 -0.21
C PHE A 40 3.05 -6.63 0.53
N ASP A 41 1.93 -6.97 1.16
CA ASP A 41 1.73 -8.30 1.75
C ASP A 41 1.77 -9.37 0.68
N VAL A 42 1.09 -9.17 -0.45
CA VAL A 42 1.16 -10.10 -1.59
C VAL A 42 2.60 -10.27 -2.06
N PHE A 43 3.36 -9.18 -2.20
CA PHE A 43 4.79 -9.25 -2.54
C PHE A 43 5.65 -9.97 -1.50
N ALA A 44 5.33 -9.85 -0.20
CA ALA A 44 6.02 -10.55 0.87
C ALA A 44 5.85 -12.08 0.77
N TRP A 45 4.65 -12.54 0.37
CA TRP A 45 4.33 -13.96 0.18
C TRP A 45 4.81 -14.55 -1.15
N THR A 46 5.27 -13.73 -2.10
CA THR A 46 5.79 -14.20 -3.39
C THR A 46 7.26 -14.63 -3.34
N SER A 47 7.72 -15.31 -4.40
CA SER A 47 9.11 -15.71 -4.54
C SER A 47 10.05 -14.53 -4.84
N SER A 48 11.35 -14.71 -4.58
CA SER A 48 12.36 -13.71 -4.93
C SER A 48 12.43 -13.44 -6.44
N SER A 49 12.23 -14.47 -7.27
CA SER A 49 12.16 -14.36 -8.73
C SER A 49 10.97 -13.51 -9.16
N PHE A 50 9.82 -13.68 -8.51
CA PHE A 50 8.64 -12.86 -8.78
C PHE A 50 8.92 -11.39 -8.52
N ARG A 51 9.48 -11.04 -7.35
CA ARG A 51 9.86 -9.66 -7.01
C ARG A 51 10.83 -9.04 -8.01
N LYS A 52 11.83 -9.80 -8.48
CA LYS A 52 12.80 -9.31 -9.47
C LYS A 52 12.16 -9.03 -10.82
N ASN A 53 11.25 -9.89 -11.26
CA ASN A 53 10.60 -9.76 -12.56
C ASN A 53 9.49 -8.70 -12.58
N HIS A 54 8.91 -8.38 -11.42
CA HIS A 54 7.80 -7.42 -11.28
C HIS A 54 8.24 -6.10 -10.62
N LYS A 55 9.49 -5.69 -10.82
CA LYS A 55 10.02 -4.44 -10.23
C LYS A 55 9.17 -3.22 -10.58
N LYS A 56 8.73 -3.11 -11.83
CA LYS A 56 7.86 -2.00 -12.28
C LYS A 56 6.53 -1.99 -11.53
N LEU A 57 5.91 -3.16 -11.33
CA LEU A 57 4.66 -3.26 -10.57
C LEU A 57 4.87 -2.85 -9.11
N LEU A 58 5.99 -3.25 -8.49
CA LEU A 58 6.35 -2.82 -7.15
C LEU A 58 6.56 -1.29 -7.06
N GLU A 59 7.23 -0.70 -8.05
CA GLU A 59 7.39 0.77 -8.13
C GLU A 59 6.03 1.48 -8.22
N ASP A 60 5.10 0.93 -9.00
CA ASP A 60 3.75 1.50 -9.14
C ASP A 60 2.93 1.36 -7.84
N CYS A 61 3.12 0.28 -7.08
CA CYS A 61 2.54 0.12 -5.73
C CYS A 61 3.05 1.22 -4.78
N TRP A 62 4.37 1.46 -4.77
CA TRP A 62 4.96 2.53 -3.96
C TRP A 62 4.44 3.91 -4.35
N LYS A 63 4.31 4.20 -5.65
CA LYS A 63 3.76 5.48 -6.11
C LYS A 63 2.30 5.66 -5.68
N LYS A 64 1.49 4.62 -5.78
CA LYS A 64 0.08 4.66 -5.37
C LYS A 64 -0.03 4.91 -3.87
N ALA A 65 0.69 4.16 -3.04
CA ALA A 65 0.70 4.36 -1.59
C ALA A 65 1.16 5.78 -1.23
N ALA A 66 2.29 6.23 -1.78
CA ALA A 66 2.78 7.59 -1.56
C ALA A 66 1.79 8.66 -2.03
N SER A 67 1.03 8.45 -3.11
CA SER A 67 0.04 9.43 -3.58
C SER A 67 -1.17 9.61 -2.66
N GLN A 68 -1.41 8.66 -1.74
CA GLN A 68 -2.52 8.70 -0.79
C GLN A 68 -2.15 9.39 0.53
N ASP A 69 -0.86 9.58 0.81
CA ASP A 69 -0.40 10.27 2.02
C ASP A 69 -0.61 11.79 1.92
N ASP A 70 -1.02 12.40 3.03
CA ASP A 70 -1.09 13.86 3.16
C ASP A 70 0.30 14.42 3.54
N TRP A 71 1.13 14.60 2.50
CA TRP A 71 2.47 15.15 2.64
C TRP A 71 2.49 16.58 3.19
N SER A 72 1.39 17.33 3.04
CA SER A 72 1.29 18.70 3.55
C SER A 72 1.19 18.70 5.08
N ILE A 73 0.36 17.82 5.65
CA ILE A 73 0.31 17.65 7.11
C ILE A 73 1.66 17.22 7.66
N PHE A 74 2.36 16.30 6.99
CA PHE A 74 3.69 15.86 7.42
C PHE A 74 4.70 17.02 7.40
N HIS A 75 4.71 17.82 6.33
CA HIS A 75 5.57 19.00 6.22
C HIS A 75 5.27 20.03 7.32
N ASP A 76 3.99 20.29 7.59
CA ASP A 76 3.60 21.28 8.61
C ASP A 76 4.00 20.80 10.01
N ALA A 77 3.85 19.50 10.31
CA ALA A 77 4.35 18.92 11.55
C ALA A 77 5.88 19.04 11.67
N TYR A 78 6.62 18.75 10.60
CA TYR A 78 8.07 18.90 10.54
C TYR A 78 8.53 20.34 10.86
N MET A 79 7.83 21.34 10.32
CA MET A 79 8.12 22.75 10.59
C MET A 79 7.79 23.16 12.04
N VAL A 80 6.72 22.62 12.62
CA VAL A 80 6.30 22.92 14.00
C VAL A 80 7.19 22.25 15.04
N GLU A 81 7.64 21.02 14.80
CA GLU A 81 8.52 20.28 15.72
C GLU A 81 9.97 20.78 15.73
N GLY A 82 10.28 21.77 14.92
CA GLY A 82 11.56 22.47 14.93
C GLY A 82 12.71 21.69 14.27
N TRP A 83 12.38 20.83 13.31
CA TRP A 83 13.36 20.06 12.54
C TRP A 83 13.85 20.83 11.32
N SER A 84 13.51 22.13 11.23
CA SER A 84 13.87 22.97 10.11
C SER A 84 15.39 23.00 9.92
N ASP A 85 15.82 23.18 8.67
CA ASP A 85 17.25 23.35 8.34
C ASP A 85 17.86 24.50 9.16
N GLU A 86 17.09 25.56 9.41
CA GLU A 86 17.49 26.72 10.19
C GLU A 86 17.79 26.37 11.66
N GLU A 87 16.92 25.61 12.33
CA GLU A 87 17.15 25.13 13.71
C GLU A 87 18.25 24.08 13.77
N THR A 88 18.33 23.20 12.77
CA THR A 88 19.42 22.21 12.67
C THR A 88 20.77 22.93 12.58
N LEU A 89 20.88 23.97 11.75
CA LEU A 89 22.09 24.78 11.61
C LEU A 89 22.41 25.60 12.87
N GLN A 90 21.41 26.04 13.64
CA GLN A 90 21.64 26.69 14.93
C GLN A 90 22.17 25.71 15.99
N ASN A 91 21.65 24.48 16.03
CA ASN A 91 22.10 23.45 16.97
C ASN A 91 23.51 22.89 16.65
N LEU A 92 24.00 23.07 15.43
CA LEU A 92 25.33 22.63 15.00
C LEU A 92 26.43 23.69 15.21
N LYS A 93 26.10 24.89 15.68
CA LYS A 93 27.07 25.93 16.08
C LYS A 93 27.56 25.74 17.50
#